data_AF-A0A3M6VTH9-F1
#
_entry.id   AF-A0A3M6VTH9-F1
#
_cell.length_a   1.000
_cell.length_b   1.000
_cell.length_c   1.000
_cell.angle_alpha   90.00
_cell.angle_beta   90.00
_cell.angle_gamma   90.00
#
_symmetry.space_group_name_H-M   'P 1'
#
loop_
_entity.id
_entity.type
_entity.pdbx_description
1 polymer ?
#
loop_
_entity_poly.entity_id
_entity_poly.type
_entity_poly.pdbx_seq_one_letter_code
_entity_poly.pdbx_strand_id
1 'polypeptide(L)'
;MARGQAGGTQSSAARDMKMFLSNRMWHEHRYVLMSVAVLVAVLFGSAFLEFSTSEDHVYRLEVADSVLMDRVFHSGEPWVVLCSGPDDVLPEVFDKVSPRLAGKSFVGVLDCKQKLQGLGKSVLKRYGIKRSISPTVFTVANGEKPKQVFLNHLQSPAALAKHVKARTKKIMQQVQNSAQLESRCLSRSSCVLFLRGQRLQPYEKQWIEKLMHKHRTLSFAWIDSTSLKLSLENMLPDVQRGEHRMVLFRRQRDSDTRKTVLAAKAYRGGAFDAVSLGTFLDDYAQGDPLKPLTKSPKVLHRKKKTRTSQSEQGDRENGHAKHQLYNRHKGRDAGEKKGDDYYFPQHVEQDEDEDMRSIEFDDVDGEENVLNLDDDED
;
A
#
# COMPACT_ATOMS: atom_id res chain seq x y z
N MET A 1 14.18 -11.62 -74.02
CA MET A 1 14.62 -10.21 -73.85
C MET A 1 13.45 -9.43 -73.26
N ALA A 2 13.58 -8.94 -72.03
CA ALA A 2 12.87 -7.77 -71.49
C ALA A 2 13.41 -7.51 -70.06
N ARG A 3 14.19 -6.44 -69.90
CA ARG A 3 14.64 -5.93 -68.59
C ARG A 3 13.64 -4.89 -68.12
N GLY A 4 12.97 -5.14 -66.99
CA GLY A 4 12.10 -4.16 -66.33
C GLY A 4 12.92 -3.21 -65.46
N GLN A 5 12.78 -1.93 -65.74
CA GLN A 5 13.49 -0.81 -65.12
C GLN A 5 12.71 -0.35 -63.88
N ALA A 6 13.31 -0.47 -62.70
CA ALA A 6 12.82 0.14 -61.47
C ALA A 6 13.19 1.63 -61.48
N GLY A 7 12.19 2.49 -61.68
CA GLY A 7 12.32 3.95 -61.57
C GLY A 7 12.08 4.40 -60.13
N GLY A 8 13.15 4.82 -59.45
CA GLY A 8 13.11 5.39 -58.11
C GLY A 8 12.69 6.87 -58.14
N THR A 9 11.65 7.20 -57.37
CA THR A 9 11.14 8.57 -57.18
C THR A 9 11.42 9.12 -55.77
N GLN A 10 12.27 8.49 -54.96
CA GLN A 10 12.57 8.94 -53.58
C GLN A 10 13.77 9.89 -53.44
N SER A 11 14.46 10.28 -54.52
CA SER A 11 15.71 11.07 -54.40
C SER A 11 15.56 12.60 -54.49
N SER A 12 14.36 13.15 -54.75
CA SER A 12 14.19 14.60 -54.87
C SER A 12 14.11 15.29 -53.52
N ALA A 13 13.26 14.79 -52.60
CA ALA A 13 13.01 15.44 -51.31
C ALA A 13 14.28 15.60 -50.45
N ALA A 14 15.17 14.61 -50.44
CA ALA A 14 16.42 14.68 -49.68
C ALA A 14 17.44 15.66 -50.27
N ARG A 15 17.44 15.85 -51.60
CA ARG A 15 18.30 16.83 -52.28
C ARG A 15 17.77 18.25 -52.09
N ASP A 16 16.46 18.42 -52.15
CA ASP A 16 15.81 19.72 -51.93
C ASP A 16 15.99 20.19 -50.48
N MET A 17 15.85 19.29 -49.50
CA MET A 17 16.12 19.58 -48.09
C MET A 17 17.60 19.94 -47.85
N LYS A 18 18.53 19.32 -48.57
CA LYS A 18 19.97 19.64 -48.49
C LYS A 18 20.30 21.00 -49.11
N MET A 19 19.69 21.36 -50.24
CA MET A 19 19.85 22.70 -50.83
C MET A 19 19.23 23.77 -49.93
N PHE A 20 18.08 23.49 -49.31
CA PHE A 20 17.44 24.42 -48.39
C PHE A 20 18.30 24.70 -47.14
N LEU A 21 18.95 23.66 -46.59
CA LEU A 21 19.87 23.80 -45.46
C LEU A 21 21.19 24.50 -45.84
N SER A 22 21.70 24.30 -47.06
CA SER A 22 22.97 24.93 -47.48
C SER A 22 22.81 26.42 -47.84
N ASN A 23 21.64 26.85 -48.33
CA ASN A 23 21.45 28.21 -48.86
C ASN A 23 21.13 29.28 -47.82
N ARG A 24 21.25 29.01 -46.52
CA ARG A 24 21.08 30.01 -45.43
C ARG A 24 19.73 30.77 -45.47
N MET A 25 18.76 30.35 -46.29
CA MET A 25 17.40 30.91 -46.38
C MET A 25 16.60 30.73 -45.07
N TRP A 26 17.08 29.87 -44.17
CA TRP A 26 16.59 29.77 -42.80
C TRP A 26 16.63 31.10 -42.04
N HIS A 27 17.56 32.00 -42.41
CA HIS A 27 17.70 33.28 -41.72
C HIS A 27 16.58 34.27 -42.07
N GLU A 28 16.05 34.22 -43.30
CA GLU A 28 14.90 35.05 -43.72
C GLU A 28 13.59 34.50 -43.17
N HIS A 29 13.50 33.18 -43.00
CA HIS A 29 12.29 32.51 -42.49
C HIS A 29 12.38 32.21 -40.98
N ARG A 30 13.35 32.82 -40.28
CA ARG A 30 13.56 32.60 -38.84
C ARG A 30 12.30 32.92 -38.03
N TYR A 31 11.57 33.97 -38.40
CA TYR A 31 10.30 34.33 -37.75
C TYR A 31 9.21 33.28 -37.93
N VAL A 32 9.08 32.71 -39.13
CA VAL A 32 8.10 31.64 -39.43
C VAL A 32 8.43 30.36 -38.67
N LEU A 33 9.71 30.02 -38.53
CA LEU A 33 10.11 28.80 -37.83
C LEU A 33 10.00 28.94 -36.32
N MET A 34 10.25 30.14 -35.78
CA MET A 34 9.95 30.43 -34.38
C MET A 34 8.44 30.40 -34.12
N SER A 35 7.60 30.93 -35.01
CA SER A 35 6.14 30.89 -34.82
C SER A 35 5.59 29.46 -34.86
N VAL A 36 6.06 28.63 -35.80
CA VAL A 36 5.71 27.20 -35.86
C VAL A 36 6.20 26.46 -34.62
N ALA A 37 7.43 26.70 -34.16
CA ALA A 37 7.95 26.07 -32.95
C ALA A 37 7.14 26.45 -31.68
N VAL A 38 6.71 27.72 -31.58
CA VAL A 38 5.81 28.16 -30.50
C VAL A 38 4.46 27.45 -30.60
N LEU A 39 3.87 27.35 -31.79
CA LEU A 39 2.61 26.65 -32.01
C LEU A 39 2.69 25.17 -31.62
N VAL A 40 3.77 24.49 -32.01
CA VAL A 40 4.04 23.10 -31.61
C VAL A 40 4.23 23.01 -30.09
N ALA A 41 5.02 23.91 -29.49
CA ALA A 41 5.23 23.91 -28.05
C ALA A 41 3.93 24.18 -27.26
N VAL A 42 3.03 25.03 -27.77
CA VAL A 42 1.73 25.29 -27.13
C VAL A 42 0.81 24.08 -27.25
N LEU A 43 0.65 23.50 -28.45
CA LEU A 43 -0.25 22.36 -28.68
C LEU A 43 0.22 21.08 -27.98
N PHE A 44 1.50 20.77 -28.07
CA PHE A 44 2.06 19.58 -27.40
C PHE A 44 2.36 19.85 -25.93
N GLY A 45 2.66 21.09 -25.55
CA GLY A 45 2.83 21.48 -24.15
C GLY A 45 1.52 21.40 -23.37
N SER A 46 0.39 21.82 -23.94
CA SER A 46 -0.92 21.69 -23.29
C SER A 46 -1.35 20.23 -23.18
N ALA A 47 -1.20 19.42 -24.24
CA ALA A 47 -1.52 17.99 -24.19
C ALA A 47 -0.60 17.22 -23.23
N PHE A 48 0.68 17.56 -23.18
CA PHE A 48 1.63 16.98 -22.22
C PHE A 48 1.34 17.43 -20.79
N LEU A 49 0.96 18.70 -20.57
CA LEU A 49 0.53 19.18 -19.27
C LEU A 49 -0.75 18.47 -18.84
N GLU A 50 -1.79 18.41 -19.66
CA GLU A 50 -3.04 17.68 -19.35
C GLU A 50 -2.78 16.20 -19.04
N PHE A 51 -1.97 15.51 -19.84
CA PHE A 51 -1.61 14.11 -19.61
C PHE A 51 -0.70 13.92 -18.39
N SER A 52 0.08 14.94 -18.03
CA SER A 52 0.99 14.89 -16.87
C SER A 52 0.32 15.36 -15.56
N THR A 53 -0.75 16.16 -15.63
CA THR A 53 -1.46 16.72 -14.47
C THR A 53 -2.80 16.05 -14.19
N SER A 54 -3.29 15.21 -15.11
CA SER A 54 -4.49 14.43 -14.89
C SER A 54 -4.18 13.27 -13.93
N GLU A 55 -4.43 13.49 -12.63
CA GLU A 55 -4.46 12.42 -11.63
C GLU A 55 -5.68 11.48 -11.81
N ASP A 56 -6.56 11.79 -12.76
CA ASP A 56 -7.82 11.10 -13.08
C ASP A 56 -7.65 10.08 -14.21
N HIS A 57 -6.75 9.13 -14.01
CA HIS A 57 -6.49 8.12 -15.03
C HIS A 57 -6.94 6.73 -14.59
N VAL A 58 -8.08 6.30 -15.17
CA VAL A 58 -8.43 4.89 -15.25
C VAL A 58 -7.48 4.21 -16.23
N TYR A 59 -6.56 3.40 -15.71
CA TYR A 59 -5.55 2.70 -16.51
C TYR A 59 -6.17 1.52 -17.26
N ARG A 60 -6.11 1.50 -18.60
CA ARG A 60 -6.38 0.28 -19.36
C ARG A 60 -5.16 -0.64 -19.27
N LEU A 61 -5.35 -1.79 -18.62
CA LEU A 61 -4.31 -2.76 -18.33
C LEU A 61 -4.32 -3.85 -19.40
N GLU A 62 -3.25 -3.91 -20.20
CA GLU A 62 -3.09 -4.96 -21.21
C GLU A 62 -2.43 -6.21 -20.60
N VAL A 63 -3.04 -7.38 -20.77
CA VAL A 63 -2.49 -8.66 -20.27
C VAL A 63 -1.18 -9.03 -20.96
N ALA A 64 -0.93 -8.50 -22.17
CA ALA A 64 0.28 -8.75 -22.92
C ALA A 64 1.52 -8.07 -22.31
N ASP A 65 1.33 -7.00 -21.53
CA ASP A 65 2.41 -6.30 -20.85
C ASP A 65 2.77 -7.01 -19.54
N SER A 66 3.80 -7.85 -19.59
CA SER A 66 4.28 -8.58 -18.42
C SER A 66 4.77 -7.67 -17.30
N VAL A 67 5.32 -6.49 -17.63
CA VAL A 67 5.88 -5.54 -16.64
C VAL A 67 4.73 -4.88 -15.88
N LEU A 68 3.70 -4.44 -16.59
CA LEU A 68 2.49 -3.88 -15.97
C LEU A 68 1.74 -4.93 -15.15
N MET A 69 1.64 -6.17 -15.63
CA MET A 69 1.02 -7.25 -14.86
C MET A 69 1.83 -7.58 -13.59
N ASP A 70 3.16 -7.57 -13.66
CA ASP A 70 3.99 -7.74 -12.47
C ASP A 70 3.81 -6.59 -11.49
N ARG A 71 3.74 -5.36 -11.99
CA ARG A 71 3.43 -4.17 -11.20
C ARG A 71 2.08 -4.30 -10.50
N VAL A 72 1.02 -4.66 -11.21
CA VAL A 72 -0.33 -4.77 -10.63
C VAL A 72 -0.42 -5.90 -9.59
N PHE A 73 0.17 -7.07 -9.88
CA PHE A 73 -0.05 -8.27 -9.06
C PHE A 73 1.04 -8.56 -8.02
N HIS A 74 2.25 -8.04 -8.17
CA HIS A 74 3.39 -8.40 -7.32
C HIS A 74 4.14 -7.22 -6.69
N SER A 75 4.02 -5.98 -7.19
CA SER A 75 4.69 -4.81 -6.59
C SER A 75 4.21 -4.48 -5.17
N GLY A 76 2.97 -4.87 -4.85
CA GLY A 76 2.30 -4.50 -3.60
C GLY A 76 1.71 -3.08 -3.59
N GLU A 77 1.84 -2.32 -4.68
CA GLU A 77 1.08 -1.10 -4.90
C GLU A 77 -0.43 -1.37 -4.80
N PRO A 78 -1.21 -0.41 -4.29
CA PRO A 78 -2.65 -0.57 -4.16
C PRO A 78 -3.36 -0.30 -5.50
N TRP A 79 -4.05 -1.31 -6.02
CA TRP A 79 -4.84 -1.28 -7.25
C TRP A 79 -6.29 -1.66 -6.95
N VAL A 80 -7.24 -0.97 -7.56
CA VAL A 80 -8.61 -1.42 -7.76
C VAL A 80 -8.80 -1.69 -9.24
N VAL A 81 -9.23 -2.90 -9.58
CA VAL A 81 -9.29 -3.37 -10.97
C VAL A 81 -10.71 -3.81 -11.29
N LEU A 82 -11.28 -3.22 -12.34
CA LEU A 82 -12.52 -3.65 -12.98
C LEU A 82 -12.20 -4.67 -14.07
N CYS A 83 -12.85 -5.83 -14.01
CA CYS A 83 -12.84 -6.77 -15.11
C CYS A 83 -13.81 -6.32 -16.21
N SER A 84 -13.27 -5.82 -17.31
CA SER A 84 -14.03 -5.34 -18.48
C SER A 84 -13.27 -5.68 -19.75
N GLY A 85 -13.98 -6.10 -20.79
CA GLY A 85 -13.45 -6.24 -22.14
C GLY A 85 -13.21 -4.87 -22.80
N PRO A 86 -12.57 -4.85 -23.99
CA PRO A 86 -12.26 -3.61 -24.71
C PRO A 86 -13.51 -2.82 -25.13
N ASP A 87 -14.59 -3.54 -25.47
CA ASP A 87 -15.86 -3.01 -25.97
C ASP A 87 -16.93 -2.85 -24.88
N ASP A 88 -16.63 -3.25 -23.64
CA ASP A 88 -17.57 -3.19 -22.53
C ASP A 88 -17.67 -1.74 -22.00
N VAL A 89 -18.90 -1.26 -21.77
CA VAL A 89 -19.16 0.06 -21.20
C VAL A 89 -18.72 0.10 -19.73
N LEU A 90 -17.90 1.09 -19.37
CA LEU A 90 -17.43 1.26 -17.99
C LEU A 90 -18.56 1.78 -17.10
N PRO A 91 -18.84 1.14 -15.95
CA PRO A 91 -19.79 1.67 -14.98
C PRO A 91 -19.34 3.05 -14.49
N GLU A 92 -20.26 4.02 -14.48
CA GLU A 92 -20.02 5.40 -14.03
C GLU A 92 -19.41 5.47 -12.63
N VAL A 93 -19.80 4.53 -11.75
CA VAL A 93 -19.24 4.41 -10.39
C VAL A 93 -17.72 4.27 -10.41
N PHE A 94 -17.17 3.58 -11.41
CA PHE A 94 -15.75 3.30 -11.54
C PHE A 94 -14.98 4.49 -12.13
N ASP A 95 -15.60 5.24 -13.03
CA ASP A 95 -15.01 6.48 -13.55
C ASP A 95 -14.90 7.53 -12.44
N LYS A 96 -16.00 7.74 -11.71
CA LYS A 96 -16.08 8.69 -10.58
C LYS A 96 -15.29 8.29 -9.33
N VAL A 97 -14.72 7.08 -9.28
CA VAL A 97 -13.88 6.66 -8.14
C VAL A 97 -12.43 7.11 -8.27
N SER A 98 -11.96 7.35 -9.51
CA SER A 98 -10.59 7.75 -9.79
C SER A 98 -10.14 8.97 -8.99
N PRO A 99 -10.83 10.12 -9.03
CA PRO A 99 -10.42 11.31 -8.26
C PRO A 99 -10.40 11.05 -6.75
N ARG A 100 -11.27 10.18 -6.24
CA ARG A 100 -11.36 9.86 -4.81
C ARG A 100 -10.22 8.97 -4.31
N LEU A 101 -9.53 8.31 -5.24
CA LEU A 101 -8.41 7.40 -4.99
C LEU A 101 -7.07 7.97 -5.47
N ALA A 102 -7.05 9.14 -6.09
CA ALA A 102 -5.83 9.87 -6.44
C ALA A 102 -4.83 9.90 -5.27
N GLY A 103 -3.57 9.59 -5.58
CA GLY A 103 -2.48 9.45 -4.60
C GLY A 103 -2.60 8.28 -3.60
N LYS A 104 -3.72 7.56 -3.56
CA LYS A 104 -4.03 6.52 -2.55
C LYS A 104 -4.09 5.13 -3.17
N SER A 105 -4.66 4.97 -4.36
CA SER A 105 -4.77 3.71 -5.09
C SER A 105 -4.94 3.94 -6.59
N PHE A 106 -4.32 3.09 -7.40
CA PHE A 106 -4.49 3.11 -8.85
C PHE A 106 -5.82 2.46 -9.24
N VAL A 107 -6.47 3.01 -10.25
CA VAL A 107 -7.73 2.50 -10.79
C VAL A 107 -7.46 1.91 -12.17
N GLY A 108 -7.75 0.63 -12.37
CA GLY A 108 -7.43 -0.07 -13.61
C GLY A 108 -8.59 -0.86 -14.21
N VAL A 109 -8.57 -1.08 -15.51
CA VAL A 109 -9.51 -1.93 -16.25
C VAL A 109 -8.71 -3.03 -16.94
N LEU A 110 -9.10 -4.27 -16.76
CA LEU A 110 -8.37 -5.44 -17.26
C LEU A 110 -9.33 -6.44 -17.90
N ASP A 111 -8.99 -6.99 -19.07
CA ASP A 111 -9.71 -8.14 -19.59
C ASP A 111 -9.33 -9.40 -18.80
N CYS A 112 -10.11 -9.69 -17.76
CA CYS A 112 -9.89 -10.83 -16.89
C CYS A 112 -10.22 -12.19 -17.53
N LYS A 113 -10.82 -12.21 -18.73
CA LYS A 113 -11.09 -13.43 -19.51
C LYS A 113 -9.84 -13.86 -20.29
N GLN A 114 -9.02 -12.90 -20.71
CA GLN A 114 -7.74 -13.18 -21.37
C GLN A 114 -6.78 -13.96 -20.46
N LYS A 115 -5.97 -14.83 -21.07
CA LYS A 115 -5.02 -15.69 -20.36
C LYS A 115 -3.76 -14.88 -20.03
N LEU A 116 -3.32 -14.95 -18.77
CA LEU A 116 -2.04 -14.38 -18.35
C LEU A 116 -0.88 -15.14 -19.02
N GLN A 117 0.13 -14.40 -19.47
CA GLN A 117 1.35 -14.98 -20.02
C GLN A 117 2.04 -15.88 -18.97
N GLY A 118 2.66 -16.97 -19.44
CA GLY A 118 3.39 -17.94 -18.61
C GLY A 118 2.54 -19.10 -18.05
N LEU A 119 1.39 -18.83 -17.43
CA LEU A 119 0.57 -19.87 -16.76
C LEU A 119 -0.64 -20.36 -17.57
N GLY A 120 -1.02 -19.65 -18.65
CA GLY A 120 -2.15 -20.00 -19.52
C GLY A 120 -3.53 -19.95 -18.83
N LYS A 121 -3.59 -19.46 -17.59
CA LYS A 121 -4.84 -19.27 -16.82
C LYS A 121 -5.26 -17.81 -16.89
N SER A 122 -6.56 -17.56 -17.00
CA SER A 122 -7.08 -16.20 -16.87
C SER A 122 -6.99 -15.70 -15.43
N VAL A 123 -7.06 -14.37 -15.24
CA VAL A 123 -7.04 -13.72 -13.91
C VAL A 123 -8.11 -14.33 -13.00
N LEU A 124 -9.32 -14.50 -13.52
CA LEU A 124 -10.46 -15.07 -12.79
C LEU A 124 -10.15 -16.47 -12.25
N LYS A 125 -9.59 -17.33 -13.11
CA LYS A 125 -9.27 -18.73 -12.74
C LYS A 125 -8.05 -18.80 -11.82
N ARG A 126 -7.04 -17.96 -12.04
CA ARG A 126 -5.80 -17.96 -11.25
C ARG A 126 -6.05 -17.56 -9.80
N TYR A 127 -6.91 -16.58 -9.57
CA TYR A 127 -7.15 -16.01 -8.25
C TYR A 127 -8.51 -16.39 -7.63
N GLY A 128 -9.33 -17.19 -8.34
CA GLY A 128 -10.62 -17.66 -7.82
C GLY A 128 -11.66 -16.55 -7.71
N ILE A 129 -11.61 -15.56 -8.60
CA ILE A 129 -12.58 -14.46 -8.65
C ILE A 129 -13.87 -14.96 -9.30
N LYS A 130 -15.00 -14.76 -8.63
CA LYS A 130 -16.30 -15.27 -9.07
C LYS A 130 -16.87 -14.39 -10.18
N ARG A 131 -17.29 -15.02 -11.27
CA ARG A 131 -17.98 -14.35 -12.40
C ARG A 131 -19.43 -13.98 -12.11
N SER A 132 -20.02 -14.56 -11.06
CA SER A 132 -21.43 -14.35 -10.70
C SER A 132 -21.73 -12.97 -10.13
N ILE A 133 -20.71 -12.16 -9.85
CA ILE A 133 -20.84 -10.80 -9.30
C ILE A 133 -20.46 -9.83 -10.42
N SER A 134 -21.46 -9.14 -10.97
CA SER A 134 -21.28 -8.14 -12.03
C SER A 134 -21.69 -6.74 -11.52
N PRO A 135 -20.88 -5.69 -11.74
CA PRO A 135 -19.56 -5.73 -12.36
C PRO A 135 -18.52 -6.45 -11.48
N THR A 136 -17.59 -7.18 -12.09
CA THR A 136 -16.53 -7.90 -11.34
C THR A 136 -15.39 -6.94 -11.03
N VAL A 137 -15.30 -6.50 -9.78
CA VAL A 137 -14.22 -5.62 -9.28
C VAL A 137 -13.40 -6.35 -8.23
N PHE A 138 -12.09 -6.15 -8.23
CA PHE A 138 -11.20 -6.68 -7.19
C PHE A 138 -10.13 -5.65 -6.78
N THR A 139 -9.55 -5.85 -5.61
CA THR A 139 -8.43 -5.06 -5.10
C THR A 139 -7.18 -5.91 -5.02
N VAL A 140 -6.03 -5.30 -5.30
CA VAL A 140 -4.70 -5.90 -5.13
C VAL A 140 -3.84 -4.91 -4.36
N ALA A 141 -3.18 -5.36 -3.30
CA ALA A 141 -2.29 -4.50 -2.53
C ALA A 141 -1.39 -5.36 -1.63
N ASN A 142 -0.30 -4.76 -1.13
CA ASN A 142 0.46 -5.27 0.01
C ASN A 142 1.11 -6.65 -0.21
N GLY A 143 1.35 -7.03 -1.48
CA GLY A 143 1.82 -8.36 -1.87
C GLY A 143 0.80 -9.48 -1.59
N GLU A 144 -0.46 -9.12 -1.34
CA GLU A 144 -1.53 -10.09 -1.11
C GLU A 144 -2.21 -10.50 -2.42
N LYS A 145 -2.83 -11.68 -2.40
CA LYS A 145 -3.64 -12.15 -3.52
C LYS A 145 -4.82 -11.19 -3.76
N PRO A 146 -5.23 -10.99 -5.02
CA PRO A 146 -6.44 -10.25 -5.38
C PRO A 146 -7.66 -10.65 -4.57
N LYS A 147 -8.45 -9.67 -4.12
CA LYS A 147 -9.67 -9.90 -3.36
C LYS A 147 -10.84 -9.19 -4.00
N GLN A 148 -11.88 -9.96 -4.30
CA GLN A 148 -13.09 -9.47 -4.93
C GLN A 148 -13.84 -8.50 -4.01
N VAL A 149 -14.32 -7.41 -4.59
CA VAL A 149 -15.18 -6.42 -3.93
C VAL A 149 -16.63 -6.88 -4.05
N PHE A 150 -17.38 -6.79 -2.95
CA PHE A 150 -18.80 -7.15 -2.92
C PHE A 150 -19.69 -6.03 -3.47
N LEU A 151 -20.86 -6.39 -4.00
CA LEU A 151 -21.83 -5.47 -4.60
C LEU A 151 -22.22 -4.30 -3.69
N ASN A 152 -22.29 -4.52 -2.38
CA ASN A 152 -22.63 -3.48 -1.39
C ASN A 152 -21.65 -2.29 -1.41
N HIS A 153 -20.41 -2.49 -1.87
CA HIS A 153 -19.42 -1.42 -1.99
C HIS A 153 -19.38 -0.80 -3.38
N LEU A 154 -20.16 -1.31 -4.34
CA LEU A 154 -20.24 -0.82 -5.72
C LEU A 154 -21.47 0.08 -5.95
N GLN A 155 -22.23 0.37 -4.90
CA GLN A 155 -23.43 1.21 -4.97
C GLN A 155 -23.11 2.69 -5.21
N SER A 156 -21.96 3.16 -4.75
CA SER A 156 -21.52 4.54 -4.96
C SER A 156 -20.00 4.66 -5.04
N PRO A 157 -19.45 5.69 -5.72
CA PRO A 157 -18.01 5.92 -5.79
C PRO A 157 -17.39 6.11 -4.41
N ALA A 158 -18.10 6.80 -3.50
CA ALA A 158 -17.63 7.03 -2.14
C ALA A 158 -17.54 5.73 -1.33
N ALA A 159 -18.53 4.84 -1.44
CA ALA A 159 -18.51 3.53 -0.78
C ALA A 159 -17.36 2.66 -1.29
N LEU A 160 -17.13 2.66 -2.61
CA LEU A 160 -16.02 1.93 -3.21
C LEU A 160 -14.68 2.48 -2.74
N ALA A 161 -14.48 3.80 -2.81
CA ALA A 161 -13.25 4.45 -2.37
C ALA A 161 -12.95 4.17 -0.89
N LYS A 162 -13.96 4.25 -0.01
CA LYS A 162 -13.84 3.92 1.41
C LYS A 162 -13.42 2.47 1.62
N HIS A 163 -14.05 1.54 0.90
CA HIS A 163 -13.70 0.12 0.97
C HIS A 163 -12.26 -0.13 0.49
N VAL A 164 -11.88 0.44 -0.65
CA VAL A 164 -10.52 0.30 -1.21
C VAL A 164 -9.49 0.83 -0.22
N LYS A 165 -9.64 2.06 0.28
CA LYS A 165 -8.71 2.66 1.27
C LYS A 165 -8.55 1.77 2.51
N ALA A 166 -9.66 1.30 3.08
CA ALA A 166 -9.62 0.44 4.26
C ALA A 166 -8.95 -0.91 3.96
N ARG A 167 -9.18 -1.47 2.77
CA ARG A 167 -8.67 -2.79 2.37
C ARG A 167 -7.19 -2.77 1.99
N THR A 168 -6.74 -1.69 1.37
CA THR A 168 -5.37 -1.52 0.90
C THR A 168 -4.46 -0.88 1.96
N LYS A 169 -5.00 -0.35 3.06
CA LYS A 169 -4.21 0.20 4.18
C LYS A 169 -3.22 -0.83 4.71
N LYS A 170 -1.94 -0.45 4.76
CA LYS A 170 -0.88 -1.28 5.33
C LYS A 170 -0.92 -1.15 6.85
N ILE A 171 -1.01 -2.28 7.56
CA ILE A 171 -1.12 -2.30 9.01
C ILE A 171 -0.13 -3.29 9.63
N MET A 172 0.39 -2.94 10.80
CA MET A 172 1.31 -3.78 11.56
C MET A 172 0.51 -4.64 12.55
N GLN A 173 0.57 -5.96 12.40
CA GLN A 173 -0.26 -6.90 13.15
C GLN A 173 0.36 -7.25 14.51
N GLN A 174 -0.42 -7.16 15.59
CA GLN A 174 0.06 -7.60 16.92
C GLN A 174 0.27 -9.12 16.96
N VAL A 175 1.25 -9.60 17.69
CA VAL A 175 1.51 -11.02 17.94
C VAL A 175 1.58 -11.25 19.44
N GLN A 176 0.67 -12.07 19.96
CA GLN A 176 0.57 -12.40 21.38
C GLN A 176 1.06 -13.82 21.69
N ASN A 177 1.06 -14.72 20.70
CA ASN A 177 1.45 -16.12 20.87
C ASN A 177 2.09 -16.70 19.60
N SER A 178 2.59 -17.94 19.70
CA SER A 178 3.31 -18.61 18.61
C SER A 178 2.43 -18.88 17.38
N ALA A 179 1.13 -19.16 17.56
CA ALA A 179 0.21 -19.40 16.44
C ALA A 179 -0.05 -18.11 15.64
N GLN A 180 -0.19 -16.98 16.34
CA GLN A 180 -0.26 -15.66 15.72
C GLN A 180 1.05 -15.28 15.02
N LEU A 181 2.21 -15.61 15.61
CA LEU A 181 3.51 -15.38 14.97
C LEU A 181 3.61 -16.14 13.63
N GLU A 182 3.22 -17.42 13.62
CA GLU A 182 3.23 -18.24 12.41
C GLU A 182 2.28 -17.69 11.34
N SER A 183 1.01 -17.46 11.68
CA SER A 183 -0.01 -17.01 10.72
C SER A 183 0.18 -15.57 10.22
N ARG A 184 0.65 -14.65 11.06
CA ARG A 184 0.79 -13.23 10.71
C ARG A 184 2.15 -12.90 10.11
N CYS A 185 3.18 -13.70 10.40
CA CYS A 185 4.56 -13.39 10.02
C CYS A 185 5.27 -14.55 9.32
N LEU A 186 5.46 -15.68 9.99
CA LEU A 186 6.38 -16.73 9.49
C LEU A 186 5.84 -17.51 8.27
N SER A 187 4.53 -17.57 8.07
CA SER A 187 3.89 -18.18 6.89
C SER A 187 3.99 -17.31 5.63
N ARG A 188 4.42 -16.05 5.77
CA ARG A 188 4.59 -15.11 4.66
C ARG A 188 5.95 -15.33 3.97
N SER A 189 6.09 -14.82 2.76
CA SER A 189 7.36 -14.89 2.01
C SER A 189 8.47 -14.12 2.74
N SER A 190 8.16 -12.90 3.14
CA SER A 190 9.03 -12.04 3.95
C SER A 190 8.20 -11.29 4.99
N CYS A 191 8.71 -11.18 6.21
CA CYS A 191 8.03 -10.49 7.30
C CYS A 191 9.02 -9.77 8.21
N VAL A 192 8.69 -8.53 8.58
CA VAL A 192 9.38 -7.73 9.59
C VAL A 192 8.62 -7.84 10.90
N LEU A 193 9.32 -8.27 11.96
CA LEU A 193 8.81 -8.32 13.32
C LEU A 193 9.49 -7.26 14.19
N PHE A 194 8.67 -6.33 14.69
CA PHE A 194 9.06 -5.35 15.68
C PHE A 194 8.92 -5.91 17.10
N LEU A 195 10.02 -5.97 17.85
CA LEU A 195 10.03 -6.26 19.27
C LEU A 195 9.97 -4.95 20.03
N ARG A 196 8.78 -4.63 20.53
CA ARG A 196 8.48 -3.35 21.14
C ARG A 196 8.92 -3.32 22.61
N GLY A 197 9.92 -2.50 22.96
CA GLY A 197 10.39 -2.32 24.34
C GLY A 197 9.58 -1.32 25.17
N GLN A 198 8.98 -0.33 24.51
CA GLN A 198 8.07 0.65 25.09
C GLN A 198 6.95 1.02 24.11
N ARG A 199 5.97 1.84 24.49
CA ARG A 199 4.98 2.30 23.50
C ARG A 199 5.66 3.14 22.42
N LEU A 200 5.33 2.87 21.16
CA LEU A 200 5.82 3.66 20.03
C LEU A 200 5.35 5.11 20.17
N GLN A 201 6.28 6.04 20.10
CA GLN A 201 6.03 7.47 20.10
C GLN A 201 5.36 7.90 18.78
N PRO A 202 4.65 9.04 18.74
CA PRO A 202 3.98 9.51 17.52
C PRO A 202 4.90 9.64 16.32
N TYR A 203 6.11 10.20 16.51
CA TYR A 203 7.11 10.32 15.45
C TYR A 203 7.56 8.95 14.93
N GLU A 204 7.68 7.95 15.84
CA GLU A 204 8.04 6.58 15.47
C GLU A 204 6.98 5.92 14.62
N LYS A 205 5.71 6.08 15.01
CA LYS A 205 4.58 5.57 14.22
C LYS A 205 4.59 6.16 12.81
N GLN A 206 4.84 7.45 12.67
CA GLN A 206 4.83 8.13 11.37
C GLN A 206 5.91 7.59 10.44
N TRP A 207 7.16 7.45 10.91
CA TRP A 207 8.20 6.92 10.04
C TRP A 207 8.08 5.41 9.82
N ILE A 208 7.58 4.63 10.79
CA ILE A 208 7.26 3.21 10.60
C ILE A 208 6.19 3.06 9.53
N GLU A 209 5.16 3.93 9.54
CA GLU A 209 4.14 3.93 8.50
C GLU A 209 4.75 4.22 7.12
N LYS A 210 5.62 5.23 7.00
CA LYS A 210 6.35 5.50 5.74
C LYS A 210 7.19 4.30 5.30
N LEU A 211 7.88 3.65 6.23
CA LEU A 211 8.68 2.44 5.96
C LEU A 211 7.81 1.29 5.46
N MET A 212 6.64 1.07 6.08
CA MET A 212 5.67 0.07 5.66
C MET A 212 5.10 0.37 4.27
N HIS A 213 4.90 1.65 3.93
CA HIS A 213 4.48 2.08 2.60
C HIS A 213 5.60 1.92 1.55
N LYS A 214 6.87 2.09 1.92
CA LYS A 214 8.00 1.83 1.02
C LYS A 214 8.13 0.33 0.70
N HIS A 215 7.92 -0.53 1.69
CA HIS A 215 8.09 -1.98 1.55
C HIS A 215 6.76 -2.74 1.59
N ARG A 216 5.81 -2.39 0.72
CA ARG A 216 4.44 -2.95 0.77
C ARG A 216 4.37 -4.46 0.61
N THR A 217 5.33 -5.08 -0.05
CA THR A 217 5.40 -6.55 -0.22
C THR A 217 5.79 -7.29 1.07
N LEU A 218 6.42 -6.61 2.03
CA LEU A 218 6.78 -7.21 3.32
C LEU A 218 5.56 -7.25 4.24
N SER A 219 5.38 -8.34 4.96
CA SER A 219 4.41 -8.37 6.08
C SER A 219 5.01 -7.70 7.32
N PHE A 220 4.19 -7.01 8.10
CA PHE A 220 4.66 -6.30 9.29
C PHE A 220 3.89 -6.77 10.51
N ALA A 221 4.62 -7.15 11.54
CA ALA A 221 4.08 -7.62 12.80
C ALA A 221 4.83 -6.97 13.98
N TRP A 222 4.19 -6.93 15.15
CA TRP A 222 4.83 -6.46 16.37
C TRP A 222 4.48 -7.32 17.56
N ILE A 223 5.40 -7.41 18.51
CA ILE A 223 5.27 -8.16 19.77
C ILE A 223 5.71 -7.26 20.93
N ASP A 224 5.02 -7.38 22.06
CA ASP A 224 5.41 -6.67 23.28
C ASP A 224 6.57 -7.38 23.96
N SER A 225 7.78 -6.86 23.79
CA SER A 225 9.00 -7.48 24.30
C SER A 225 9.19 -7.31 25.81
N THR A 226 8.35 -6.51 26.48
CA THR A 226 8.38 -6.37 27.95
C THR A 226 7.79 -7.59 28.64
N SER A 227 6.80 -8.23 28.02
CA SER A 227 6.06 -9.36 28.58
C SER A 227 6.36 -10.68 27.85
N LEU A 228 6.76 -10.60 26.58
CA LEU A 228 7.04 -11.75 25.74
C LEU A 228 8.52 -11.79 25.32
N LYS A 229 9.00 -12.98 25.01
CA LYS A 229 10.34 -13.24 24.47
C LYS A 229 10.26 -14.21 23.30
N LEU A 230 11.20 -14.11 22.38
CA LEU A 230 11.34 -15.06 21.27
C LEU A 230 12.29 -16.18 21.66
N SER A 231 12.13 -17.38 21.09
CA SER A 231 13.10 -18.46 21.27
C SER A 231 14.48 -18.17 20.63
N LEU A 232 14.60 -17.07 19.88
CA LEU A 232 15.82 -16.65 19.17
C LEU A 232 16.54 -15.48 19.84
N GLU A 233 16.30 -15.18 21.14
CA GLU A 233 16.94 -14.04 21.83
C GLU A 233 18.48 -14.03 21.63
N ASN A 234 19.14 -15.19 21.59
CA ASN A 234 20.59 -15.28 21.40
C ASN A 234 21.10 -14.72 20.05
N MET A 235 20.22 -14.56 19.06
CA MET A 235 20.57 -13.94 17.78
C MET A 235 20.29 -12.43 17.76
N LEU A 236 19.50 -11.95 18.71
CA LEU A 236 19.08 -10.56 18.82
C LEU A 236 20.12 -9.75 19.61
N PRO A 237 20.18 -8.42 19.42
CA PRO A 237 20.86 -7.55 20.37
C PRO A 237 20.30 -7.74 21.79
N ASP A 238 21.17 -7.48 22.78
CA ASP A 238 20.80 -7.55 24.18
C ASP A 238 19.58 -6.68 24.50
N VAL A 239 18.76 -7.15 25.42
CA VAL A 239 17.52 -6.46 25.78
C VAL A 239 17.86 -5.26 26.66
N GLN A 240 17.84 -4.08 26.08
CA GLN A 240 17.83 -2.84 26.86
C GLN A 240 16.40 -2.41 27.15
N ARG A 241 16.17 -1.83 28.34
CA ARG A 241 14.84 -1.43 28.76
C ARG A 241 14.40 -0.20 27.96
N GLY A 242 13.25 -0.29 27.31
CA GLY A 242 12.68 0.79 26.50
C GLY A 242 13.11 0.76 25.03
N GLU A 243 14.16 0.02 24.67
CA GLU A 243 14.61 -0.03 23.28
C GLU A 243 13.77 -0.98 22.42
N HIS A 244 13.56 -0.55 21.17
CA HIS A 244 12.92 -1.35 20.14
C HIS A 244 13.96 -2.21 19.43
N ARG A 245 13.59 -3.43 19.06
CA ARG A 245 14.41 -4.31 18.22
C ARG A 245 13.61 -4.76 17.01
N MET A 246 14.29 -5.12 15.93
CA MET A 246 13.65 -5.56 14.70
C MET A 246 14.30 -6.83 14.16
N VAL A 247 13.48 -7.73 13.63
CA VAL A 247 13.93 -8.96 12.96
C VAL A 247 13.22 -9.10 11.63
N LEU A 248 13.99 -9.30 10.57
CA LEU A 248 13.49 -9.71 9.27
C LEU A 248 13.49 -11.24 9.18
N PHE A 249 12.34 -11.81 8.86
CA PHE A 249 12.17 -13.21 8.49
C PHE A 249 11.94 -13.33 6.99
N ARG A 250 12.55 -14.33 6.36
CA ARG A 250 12.35 -14.62 4.94
C ARG A 250 12.34 -16.12 4.70
N ARG A 251 11.40 -16.59 3.89
CA ARG A 251 11.42 -17.93 3.32
C ARG A 251 12.29 -17.90 2.06
N GLN A 252 13.39 -18.63 2.09
CA GLN A 252 14.32 -18.73 0.97
C GLN A 252 14.60 -20.19 0.65
N ARG A 253 15.00 -20.48 -0.59
CA ARG A 253 15.49 -21.81 -0.94
C ARG A 253 16.92 -21.93 -0.45
N ASP A 254 17.16 -22.97 0.34
CA ASP A 254 18.49 -23.34 0.77
C ASP A 254 19.29 -23.87 -0.45
N SER A 255 20.53 -23.41 -0.62
CA SER A 255 21.39 -23.80 -1.75
C SER A 255 21.67 -25.31 -1.71
N ASP A 256 21.86 -25.83 -0.51
CA ASP A 256 22.38 -27.17 -0.31
C ASP A 256 21.26 -28.21 -0.41
N THR A 257 20.14 -27.96 0.27
CA THR A 257 19.01 -28.91 0.30
C THR A 257 17.96 -28.66 -0.77
N ARG A 258 17.99 -27.49 -1.47
CA ARG A 258 16.93 -26.97 -2.35
C ARG A 258 15.55 -26.85 -1.70
N LYS A 259 15.44 -27.08 -0.38
CA LYS A 259 14.20 -26.97 0.38
C LYS A 259 13.98 -25.51 0.75
N THR A 260 12.71 -25.11 0.83
CA THR A 260 12.34 -23.80 1.37
C THR A 260 12.56 -23.81 2.87
N VAL A 261 13.51 -23.00 3.35
CA VAL A 261 13.83 -22.84 4.77
C VAL A 261 13.44 -21.44 5.24
N LEU A 262 13.11 -21.33 6.52
CA LEU A 262 12.91 -20.04 7.16
C LEU A 262 14.27 -19.50 7.59
N ALA A 263 14.61 -18.30 7.16
CA ALA A 263 15.82 -17.60 7.53
C ALA A 263 15.48 -16.30 8.25
N ALA A 264 16.41 -15.80 9.08
CA ALA A 264 16.20 -14.57 9.82
C ALA A 264 17.47 -13.73 9.95
N LYS A 265 17.27 -12.41 10.04
CA LYS A 265 18.33 -11.44 10.34
C LYS A 265 17.81 -10.39 11.30
N ALA A 266 18.53 -10.21 12.41
CA ALA A 266 18.23 -9.17 13.38
C ALA A 266 18.92 -7.87 12.96
N TYR A 267 18.23 -6.75 13.15
CA TYR A 267 18.84 -5.44 13.04
C TYR A 267 19.81 -5.23 14.22
N ARG A 268 21.04 -4.80 13.94
CA ARG A 268 22.11 -4.58 14.93
C ARG A 268 22.76 -3.19 14.82
N GLY A 269 22.15 -2.27 14.08
CA GLY A 269 22.68 -0.91 13.98
C GLY A 269 22.51 -0.14 15.30
N GLY A 270 23.35 0.88 15.49
CA GLY A 270 23.40 1.65 16.75
C GLY A 270 22.19 2.56 16.98
N ALA A 271 21.49 2.98 15.92
CA ALA A 271 20.31 3.84 16.01
C ALA A 271 19.05 3.12 15.51
N PHE A 272 17.95 3.24 16.26
CA PHE A 272 16.64 2.72 15.85
C PHE A 272 15.82 3.83 15.19
N ASP A 273 16.22 4.22 13.97
CA ASP A 273 15.60 5.32 13.23
C ASP A 273 15.17 4.90 11.81
N ALA A 274 14.45 5.80 11.14
CA ALA A 274 13.88 5.57 9.83
C ALA A 274 14.92 5.25 8.75
N VAL A 275 16.07 5.93 8.78
CA VAL A 275 17.12 5.80 7.77
C VAL A 275 17.82 4.47 7.91
N SER A 276 18.20 4.11 9.13
CA SER A 276 18.98 2.92 9.41
C SER A 276 18.15 1.65 9.22
N LEU A 277 16.88 1.66 9.64
CA LEU A 277 15.96 0.55 9.38
C LEU A 277 15.53 0.46 7.91
N GLY A 278 15.37 1.61 7.24
CA GLY A 278 15.13 1.68 5.80
C GLY A 278 16.23 1.00 5.00
N THR A 279 17.47 1.42 5.23
CA THR A 279 18.65 0.85 4.57
C THR A 279 18.76 -0.65 4.84
N PHE A 280 18.56 -1.07 6.08
CA PHE A 280 18.55 -2.50 6.42
C PHE A 280 17.48 -3.28 5.65
N LEU A 281 16.26 -2.73 5.49
CA LEU A 281 15.22 -3.43 4.73
C LEU A 281 15.51 -3.39 3.22
N ASP A 282 16.05 -2.31 2.68
CA ASP A 282 16.47 -2.24 1.27
C ASP A 282 17.50 -3.33 0.95
N ASP A 283 18.52 -3.50 1.79
CA ASP A 283 19.61 -4.48 1.58
C ASP A 283 19.10 -5.93 1.66
N TYR A 284 18.22 -6.24 2.62
CA TYR A 284 17.90 -7.62 3.00
C TYR A 284 16.50 -8.10 2.59
N ALA A 285 15.58 -7.23 2.19
CA ALA A 285 14.22 -7.63 1.82
C ALA A 285 14.20 -8.59 0.63
N GLN A 286 14.98 -8.27 -0.41
CA GLN A 286 15.07 -9.04 -1.66
C GLN A 286 16.48 -9.47 -2.03
N GLY A 287 17.51 -8.89 -1.37
CA GLY A 287 18.91 -9.16 -1.64
C GLY A 287 19.46 -10.36 -0.86
N ASP A 288 20.55 -10.13 -0.14
CA ASP A 288 21.47 -11.14 0.39
C ASP A 288 20.83 -12.33 1.09
N PRO A 289 21.40 -13.55 0.95
CA PRO A 289 20.93 -14.73 1.67
C PRO A 289 20.98 -14.49 3.18
N LEU A 290 19.86 -14.76 3.86
CA LEU A 290 19.77 -14.65 5.32
C LEU A 290 20.23 -15.96 5.98
N LYS A 291 20.57 -15.91 7.27
CA LYS A 291 20.96 -17.10 8.03
C LYS A 291 19.77 -18.06 8.21
N PRO A 292 19.84 -19.32 7.74
CA PRO A 292 18.78 -20.29 7.93
C PRO A 292 18.55 -20.59 9.42
N LEU A 293 17.30 -20.75 9.80
CA LEU A 293 16.91 -21.19 11.14
C LEU A 293 16.69 -22.69 11.15
N THR A 294 17.27 -23.37 12.15
CA THR A 294 17.08 -24.81 12.36
C THR A 294 15.70 -25.14 12.93
N LYS A 295 15.07 -24.18 13.63
CA LYS A 295 13.76 -24.33 14.27
C LYS A 295 12.94 -23.06 14.08
N SER A 296 11.63 -23.22 13.89
CA SER A 296 10.71 -22.08 13.85
C SER A 296 10.71 -21.32 15.18
N PRO A 297 10.80 -19.98 15.17
CA PRO A 297 10.75 -19.17 16.38
C PRO A 297 9.44 -19.37 17.14
N LYS A 298 9.54 -19.46 18.47
CA LYS A 298 8.38 -19.53 19.37
C LYS A 298 8.30 -18.27 20.22
N VAL A 299 7.07 -17.85 20.53
CA VAL A 299 6.75 -16.80 21.49
C VAL A 299 6.55 -17.44 22.86
N LEU A 300 7.26 -16.93 23.86
CA LEU A 300 7.19 -17.39 25.25
C LEU A 300 6.92 -16.19 26.17
N HIS A 301 6.21 -16.41 27.27
CA HIS A 301 6.10 -15.39 28.31
C HIS A 301 7.42 -15.24 29.07
N ARG A 302 7.79 -14.00 29.38
CA ARG A 302 8.88 -13.72 30.32
C ARG A 302 8.42 -14.09 31.71
N LYS A 303 9.22 -14.90 32.41
CA LYS A 303 9.01 -15.14 33.85
C LYS A 303 9.18 -13.80 34.54
N LYS A 304 8.14 -13.32 35.25
CA LYS A 304 8.32 -12.19 36.17
C LYS A 304 9.42 -12.62 37.13
N LYS A 305 10.51 -11.85 37.20
CA LYS A 305 11.53 -12.06 38.22
C LYS A 305 10.84 -11.77 39.55
N THR A 306 10.31 -12.80 40.20
CA THR A 306 9.75 -12.70 41.55
C THR A 306 10.87 -12.11 42.39
N ARG A 307 10.62 -10.94 42.94
CA ARG A 307 11.58 -10.16 43.71
C ARG A 307 11.69 -10.77 45.12
N THR A 308 11.94 -12.07 45.18
CA THR A 308 11.94 -12.90 46.38
C THR A 308 13.37 -13.31 46.64
N SER A 309 14.06 -12.52 47.48
CA SER A 309 15.22 -12.88 48.33
C SER A 309 16.15 -11.68 48.52
N GLN A 310 15.72 -10.69 49.32
CA GLN A 310 16.64 -9.74 49.96
C GLN A 310 16.06 -9.13 51.26
N SER A 311 15.15 -9.82 51.95
CA SER A 311 14.64 -9.39 53.25
C SER A 311 14.70 -10.49 54.33
N GLU A 312 15.67 -11.39 54.25
CA GLU A 312 16.00 -12.31 55.35
C GLU A 312 17.42 -12.01 55.85
N GLN A 313 17.58 -10.84 56.48
CA GLN A 313 18.62 -10.63 57.48
C GLN A 313 18.27 -9.40 58.33
N GLY A 314 17.97 -9.64 59.62
CA GLY A 314 17.60 -8.66 60.65
C GLY A 314 16.08 -8.61 60.88
N ASP A 315 15.50 -8.97 62.02
CA ASP A 315 16.04 -9.28 63.33
C ASP A 315 15.07 -10.25 64.03
N ARG A 316 15.65 -11.22 64.75
CA ARG A 316 15.00 -11.87 65.87
C ARG A 316 15.23 -10.98 67.09
N GLU A 317 14.17 -10.48 67.71
CA GLU A 317 13.82 -10.68 69.13
C GLU A 317 12.86 -9.62 69.67
N ASN A 318 12.08 -10.06 70.67
CA ASN A 318 11.11 -9.34 71.50
C ASN A 318 9.78 -9.01 70.79
N GLY A 319 8.61 -9.37 71.31
CA GLY A 319 8.23 -9.78 72.65
C GLY A 319 6.87 -9.13 72.95
N HIS A 320 5.88 -9.93 73.31
CA HIS A 320 4.61 -9.58 73.99
C HIS A 320 3.90 -8.23 73.70
N ALA A 321 2.65 -8.30 73.23
CA ALA A 321 1.44 -8.07 74.05
C ALA A 321 0.21 -7.63 73.25
N LYS A 322 -0.93 -8.21 73.65
CA LYS A 322 -2.34 -7.82 73.46
C LYS A 322 -2.61 -6.31 73.25
N HIS A 323 -3.53 -5.98 72.34
CA HIS A 323 -4.77 -5.20 72.60
C HIS A 323 -5.66 -5.21 71.35
N GLN A 324 -6.86 -5.80 71.43
CA GLN A 324 -8.18 -5.12 71.39
C GLN A 324 -8.51 -4.43 70.05
N LEU A 325 -9.45 -5.00 69.28
CA LEU A 325 -10.87 -4.60 69.22
C LEU A 325 -11.07 -3.20 68.63
N TYR A 326 -11.56 -3.11 67.38
CA TYR A 326 -12.94 -2.69 67.10
C TYR A 326 -13.26 -2.59 65.59
N ASN A 327 -14.52 -2.98 65.30
CA ASN A 327 -15.42 -2.55 64.21
C ASN A 327 -15.10 -2.90 62.74
N ARG A 328 -15.91 -3.71 62.05
CA ARG A 328 -17.34 -3.54 61.66
C ARG A 328 -17.49 -2.60 60.48
N HIS A 329 -17.64 -3.19 59.29
CA HIS A 329 -18.48 -2.79 58.13
C HIS A 329 -18.22 -3.86 57.05
N LYS A 330 -19.03 -4.93 56.89
CA LYS A 330 -20.41 -5.01 56.38
C LYS A 330 -20.65 -4.19 55.10
N GLY A 331 -20.43 -4.85 53.97
CA GLY A 331 -21.33 -4.85 52.81
C GLY A 331 -21.09 -3.79 51.74
N ARG A 332 -20.55 -4.20 50.59
CA ARG A 332 -21.20 -4.03 49.28
C ARG A 332 -20.49 -4.82 48.19
N ASP A 333 -21.17 -5.88 47.73
CA ASP A 333 -21.10 -6.30 46.34
C ASP A 333 -21.53 -5.14 45.45
N ALA A 334 -20.76 -4.87 44.38
CA ALA A 334 -21.25 -4.66 43.02
C ALA A 334 -20.15 -4.03 42.16
N GLY A 335 -19.60 -4.86 41.25
CA GLY A 335 -19.28 -4.46 39.89
C GLY A 335 -18.20 -3.40 39.68
N GLU A 336 -16.95 -3.83 39.55
CA GLU A 336 -15.98 -3.19 38.64
C GLU A 336 -15.02 -4.24 38.07
N LYS A 337 -15.56 -5.07 37.16
CA LYS A 337 -14.72 -5.64 36.10
C LYS A 337 -14.54 -4.53 35.06
N LYS A 338 -13.53 -3.68 35.24
CA LYS A 338 -12.97 -2.89 34.14
C LYS A 338 -12.33 -3.88 33.17
N GLY A 339 -13.10 -4.26 32.16
CA GLY A 339 -12.56 -4.84 30.94
C GLY A 339 -11.75 -3.76 30.24
N ASP A 340 -10.47 -4.04 29.99
CA ASP A 340 -9.59 -3.21 29.17
C ASP A 340 -9.94 -3.38 27.68
N ASP A 341 -11.23 -3.26 27.34
CA ASP A 341 -11.71 -3.09 25.98
C ASP A 341 -11.40 -1.66 25.55
N TYR A 342 -10.12 -1.39 25.29
CA TYR A 342 -9.70 -0.17 24.58
C TYR A 342 -10.14 -0.28 23.12
N TYR A 343 -11.42 0.01 22.93
CA TYR A 343 -12.02 0.48 21.70
C TYR A 343 -11.19 1.68 21.21
N PHE A 344 -10.56 1.53 20.05
CA PHE A 344 -9.97 2.65 19.32
C PHE A 344 -11.10 3.65 19.04
N PRO A 345 -11.04 4.91 19.51
CA PRO A 345 -11.78 5.97 18.86
C PRO A 345 -11.23 6.04 17.44
N GLN A 346 -12.05 5.68 16.46
CA GLN A 346 -11.91 6.28 15.15
C GLN A 346 -12.10 7.77 15.42
N HIS A 347 -11.00 8.53 15.34
CA HIS A 347 -11.15 9.94 15.01
C HIS A 347 -12.01 9.96 13.75
N VAL A 348 -13.23 10.49 13.91
CA VAL A 348 -13.92 11.14 12.82
C VAL A 348 -12.96 12.28 12.47
N GLU A 349 -12.16 12.07 11.44
CA GLU A 349 -11.67 13.19 10.64
C GLU A 349 -12.95 13.87 10.17
N GLN A 350 -13.32 14.92 10.88
CA GLN A 350 -14.26 15.91 10.40
C GLN A 350 -13.51 16.52 9.22
N ASP A 351 -13.99 16.24 8.01
CA ASP A 351 -13.44 16.76 6.77
C ASP A 351 -13.51 18.29 6.83
N GLU A 352 -12.45 18.93 7.34
CA GLU A 352 -12.14 20.34 7.11
C GLU A 352 -11.55 20.44 5.70
N ASP A 353 -12.40 20.25 4.70
CA ASP A 353 -12.21 20.76 3.34
C ASP A 353 -13.15 21.98 3.17
N GLU A 354 -13.05 22.97 4.08
CA GLU A 354 -13.48 24.35 3.82
C GLU A 354 -12.28 25.13 3.29
N ASP A 355 -11.93 24.89 2.03
CA ASP A 355 -11.08 25.79 1.25
C ASP A 355 -11.43 25.62 -0.24
N MET A 356 -12.65 26.03 -0.60
CA MET A 356 -12.99 26.33 -1.99
C MET A 356 -13.37 27.80 -2.09
N ARG A 357 -12.39 28.56 -2.57
CA ARG A 357 -12.47 29.91 -3.14
C ARG A 357 -13.85 30.20 -3.74
N SER A 358 -14.48 31.26 -3.24
CA SER A 358 -15.48 32.04 -3.97
C SER A 358 -14.90 32.49 -5.31
N ILE A 359 -15.31 31.82 -6.39
CA ILE A 359 -15.25 32.38 -7.73
C ILE A 359 -16.52 33.21 -7.88
N GLU A 360 -16.36 34.52 -7.85
CA GLU A 360 -17.35 35.46 -8.38
C GLU A 360 -17.57 35.10 -9.86
N PHE A 361 -18.76 34.60 -10.18
CA PHE A 361 -19.24 34.58 -11.55
C PHE A 361 -20.01 35.87 -11.75
N ASP A 362 -19.48 36.73 -12.63
CA ASP A 362 -20.18 37.87 -13.19
C ASP A 362 -21.46 37.41 -13.89
N ASP A 363 -22.56 38.08 -13.52
CA ASP A 363 -23.86 38.02 -14.17
C ASP A 363 -23.73 38.38 -15.67
N VAL A 364 -23.99 37.40 -16.54
CA VAL A 364 -24.34 37.64 -17.94
C VAL A 364 -25.73 37.09 -18.16
N ASP A 365 -26.72 37.96 -18.00
CA ASP A 365 -28.10 37.75 -18.41
C ASP A 365 -28.16 37.54 -19.93
N GLY A 366 -28.31 36.28 -20.33
CA GLY A 366 -28.68 35.86 -21.68
C GLY A 366 -30.17 35.56 -21.72
N GLU A 367 -30.92 36.41 -22.43
CA GLU A 367 -32.34 36.31 -22.70
C GLU A 367 -32.70 34.96 -23.37
N GLU A 368 -33.40 34.07 -22.67
CA GLU A 368 -34.08 32.93 -23.29
C GLU A 368 -35.51 33.32 -23.69
N ASN A 369 -35.73 33.38 -25.00
CA ASN A 369 -37.04 33.49 -25.62
C ASN A 369 -37.89 32.25 -25.31
N VAL A 370 -38.99 32.46 -24.59
CA VAL A 370 -40.05 31.47 -24.40
C VAL A 370 -40.84 31.35 -25.70
N LEU A 371 -40.66 30.24 -26.42
CA LEU A 371 -41.51 29.82 -27.53
C LEU A 371 -42.76 29.16 -26.95
N ASN A 372 -43.90 29.86 -27.03
CA ASN A 372 -45.22 29.27 -26.80
C ASN A 372 -45.60 28.40 -28.00
N LEU A 373 -45.92 27.13 -27.73
CA LEU A 373 -46.57 26.20 -28.65
C LEU A 373 -47.84 25.71 -27.96
N ASP A 374 -48.92 26.46 -28.15
CA ASP A 374 -50.29 25.99 -27.94
C ASP A 374 -51.00 26.16 -29.30
N ASP A 375 -51.10 25.06 -30.04
CA ASP A 375 -52.05 24.89 -31.14
C ASP A 375 -52.85 23.62 -30.83
N ASP A 376 -54.11 23.87 -30.45
CA ASP A 376 -55.35 23.12 -30.66
C ASP A 376 -55.30 21.64 -31.08
N GLU A 377 -55.99 20.79 -30.31
CA GLU A 377 -56.94 19.80 -30.84
C GLU A 377 -57.97 19.39 -29.77
N ASP A 378 -59.26 19.53 -30.17
CA ASP A 378 -60.56 19.16 -29.54
C ASP A 378 -61.29 20.11 -28.56
#